data_AF-A0A7C4Q6K7-F1
#
_entry.id   AF-A0A7C4Q6K7-F1
#
_cell.length_a   1.000
_cell.length_b   1.000
_cell.length_c   1.000
_cell.angle_alpha   90.00
_cell.angle_beta   90.00
_cell.angle_gamma   90.00
#
_symmetry.space_group_name_H-M   'P 1'
#
loop_
_entity.id
_entity.type
_entity.pdbx_description
1 polymer ?
#
loop_
_entity_poly.entity_id
_entity_poly.type
_entity_poly.pdbx_seq_one_letter_code
_entity_poly.pdbx_strand_id
1 'polypeptide(L)'
;MIIVFFLLTFFLICFYSFFLVDPSLTFINHPLWEKTRSFFINFGYYRRLESAFVYVILLLLLFTFYFLLKNKKNVNIFKIALIIVLISLFSYPFLSRDFFNYLFDARIFTFYGKNPYVYKPADFLSDPWLRFMHWTHRTYPYGPVFLVLTFIPSLLSFGKFILAFLFFKIFWGIFYLLAVYFLEKLDKKIAFVFAFHPLILVEGLINNHNDLIGLS
;
A
#
# COMPACT_ATOMS: atom_id res chain seq x y z
N MET A 1 -7.36 6.06 -24.83
CA MET A 1 -6.63 4.79 -25.07
C MET A 1 -5.39 4.65 -24.17
N ILE A 2 -4.34 5.49 -24.28
CA ILE A 2 -3.12 5.36 -23.46
C ILE A 2 -3.40 5.32 -21.95
N ILE A 3 -4.30 6.17 -21.47
CA ILE A 3 -4.69 6.20 -20.06
C ILE A 3 -5.33 4.89 -19.58
N VAL A 4 -6.08 4.22 -20.45
CA VAL A 4 -6.71 2.93 -20.13
C VAL A 4 -5.62 1.89 -19.98
N PHE A 5 -4.61 1.88 -20.85
CA PHE A 5 -3.47 0.97 -20.71
C PHE A 5 -2.62 1.27 -19.47
N PHE A 6 -2.43 2.54 -19.12
CA PHE A 6 -1.79 2.93 -17.86
C PHE A 6 -2.55 2.38 -16.64
N LEU A 7 -3.86 2.63 -16.56
CA LEU A 7 -4.70 2.16 -15.45
C LEU A 7 -4.80 0.63 -15.40
N LEU A 8 -4.88 -0.03 -16.56
CA LEU A 8 -4.86 -1.49 -16.64
C LEU A 8 -3.53 -2.06 -16.15
N THR A 9 -2.41 -1.46 -16.55
CA THR A 9 -1.07 -1.89 -16.09
C THR A 9 -0.93 -1.69 -14.59
N PHE A 10 -1.39 -0.55 -14.07
CA PHE A 10 -1.41 -0.30 -12.62
C PHE A 10 -2.28 -1.31 -11.88
N PHE A 11 -3.48 -1.61 -12.39
CA PHE A 11 -4.34 -2.67 -11.85
C PHE A 11 -3.65 -4.04 -11.85
N LEU A 12 -2.95 -4.40 -12.92
CA LEU A 12 -2.19 -5.65 -13.00
C LEU A 12 -1.05 -5.71 -11.98
N ILE A 13 -0.39 -4.58 -11.66
CA ILE A 13 0.61 -4.53 -10.57
C ILE A 13 -0.07 -4.70 -9.21
N CYS A 14 -1.20 -4.04 -8.96
CA CYS A 14 -1.99 -4.24 -7.74
C CYS A 14 -2.42 -5.70 -7.59
N PHE A 15 -2.82 -6.36 -8.68
CA PHE A 15 -3.14 -7.79 -8.67
C PHE A 15 -1.89 -8.66 -8.44
N TYR A 16 -0.80 -8.39 -9.15
CA TYR A 16 0.48 -9.09 -9.00
C TYR A 16 1.00 -9.04 -7.57
N SER A 17 0.73 -7.97 -6.83
CA SER A 17 1.18 -7.83 -5.44
C SER A 17 0.77 -9.00 -4.51
N PHE A 18 -0.35 -9.69 -4.80
CA PHE A 18 -0.77 -10.87 -4.04
C PHE A 18 0.06 -12.13 -4.30
N PHE A 19 0.85 -12.17 -5.37
CA PHE A 19 1.79 -13.27 -5.63
C PHE A 19 2.88 -13.34 -4.57
N LEU A 20 3.14 -12.21 -3.90
CA LEU A 20 4.12 -12.09 -2.81
C LEU A 20 3.45 -11.90 -1.44
N VAL A 21 2.17 -12.29 -1.32
CA VAL A 21 1.45 -12.30 -0.03
C VAL A 21 2.15 -13.19 1.00
N ASP A 22 2.19 -12.75 2.26
CA ASP A 22 2.79 -13.54 3.32
C ASP A 22 2.11 -14.92 3.49
N PRO A 23 2.87 -16.03 3.53
CA PRO A 23 2.33 -17.39 3.68
C PRO A 23 1.58 -17.67 4.99
N SER A 24 1.68 -16.80 5.98
CA SER A 24 0.92 -16.88 7.23
C SER A 24 -0.30 -15.94 7.26
N LEU A 25 -0.51 -15.13 6.21
CA LEU A 25 -1.64 -14.21 6.12
C LEU A 25 -2.80 -14.78 5.29
N THR A 26 -3.98 -14.85 5.90
CA THR A 26 -5.23 -15.28 5.24
C THR A 26 -6.28 -14.17 5.31
N PHE A 27 -6.59 -13.54 4.17
CA PHE A 27 -7.63 -12.51 4.08
C PHE A 27 -9.05 -13.09 4.12
N ILE A 28 -9.27 -14.22 3.45
CA ILE A 28 -10.58 -14.85 3.29
C ILE A 28 -10.44 -16.32 3.70
N ASN A 29 -11.25 -16.76 4.66
CA ASN A 29 -11.28 -18.16 5.09
C ASN A 29 -12.23 -18.96 4.18
N HIS A 30 -11.79 -19.28 2.95
CA HIS A 30 -12.59 -20.01 1.97
C HIS A 30 -11.70 -20.94 1.10
N PRO A 31 -12.11 -22.20 0.81
CA PRO A 31 -11.27 -23.16 0.08
C PRO A 31 -10.81 -22.68 -1.30
N LEU A 32 -11.67 -21.96 -2.03
CA LEU A 32 -11.31 -21.37 -3.33
C LEU A 32 -10.21 -20.31 -3.20
N TRP A 33 -10.23 -19.53 -2.12
CA TRP A 33 -9.17 -18.56 -1.84
C TRP A 33 -7.86 -19.27 -1.51
N GLU A 34 -7.88 -20.33 -0.69
CA GLU A 34 -6.68 -21.10 -0.35
C GLU A 34 -6.01 -21.71 -1.59
N LYS A 35 -6.79 -22.30 -2.50
CA LYS A 35 -6.28 -22.84 -3.77
C LYS A 35 -5.63 -21.75 -4.63
N THR A 36 -6.31 -20.61 -4.78
CA THR A 36 -5.84 -19.47 -5.58
C THR A 36 -4.56 -18.86 -4.98
N ARG A 37 -4.58 -18.63 -3.66
CA ARG A 37 -3.43 -18.13 -2.89
C ARG A 37 -2.24 -19.07 -2.94
N SER A 38 -2.46 -20.39 -2.89
CA SER A 38 -1.37 -21.36 -3.00
C SER A 38 -0.68 -21.28 -4.37
N PHE A 39 -1.45 -21.09 -5.45
CA PHE A 39 -0.89 -20.82 -6.78
C PHE A 39 -0.08 -19.52 -6.81
N PHE A 40 -0.62 -18.44 -6.25
CA PHE A 40 0.07 -17.14 -6.14
C PHE A 40 1.40 -17.26 -5.40
N ILE A 41 1.41 -17.87 -4.21
CA ILE A 41 2.61 -18.10 -3.40
C ILE A 41 3.60 -19.00 -4.14
N ASN A 42 3.14 -20.06 -4.80
CA ASN A 42 4.02 -20.95 -5.56
C ASN A 42 4.76 -20.17 -6.65
N PHE A 43 4.04 -19.40 -7.46
CA PHE A 43 4.65 -18.58 -8.50
C PHE A 43 5.55 -17.48 -7.92
N GLY A 44 5.09 -16.74 -6.92
CA GLY A 44 5.84 -15.63 -6.35
C GLY A 44 7.12 -16.03 -5.62
N TYR A 45 7.05 -17.04 -4.74
CA TYR A 45 8.16 -17.41 -3.84
C TYR A 45 9.03 -18.56 -4.35
N TYR A 46 8.48 -19.49 -5.13
CA TYR A 46 9.20 -20.68 -5.60
C TYR A 46 9.65 -20.58 -7.06
N ARG A 47 9.04 -19.68 -7.86
CA ARG A 47 9.48 -19.33 -9.22
C ARG A 47 10.00 -17.90 -9.27
N ARG A 48 10.94 -17.57 -8.39
CA ARG A 48 11.39 -16.18 -8.12
C ARG A 48 11.86 -15.43 -9.37
N LEU A 49 12.61 -16.09 -10.24
CA LEU A 49 13.11 -15.45 -11.48
C LEU A 49 11.95 -15.09 -12.42
N GLU A 50 11.04 -16.04 -12.68
CA GLU A 50 9.83 -15.81 -13.50
C GLU A 50 8.96 -14.69 -12.91
N SER A 51 8.74 -14.74 -11.60
CA SER A 51 8.01 -13.72 -10.86
C SER A 51 8.65 -12.33 -10.98
N ALA A 52 9.97 -12.24 -10.81
CA ALA A 52 10.72 -10.99 -10.95
C ALA A 52 10.65 -10.45 -12.38
N PHE A 53 10.77 -11.30 -13.40
CA PHE A 53 10.61 -10.88 -14.79
C PHE A 53 9.22 -10.30 -15.05
N VAL A 54 8.15 -10.94 -14.57
CA VAL A 54 6.78 -10.40 -14.69
C VAL A 54 6.67 -9.03 -14.02
N TYR A 55 7.19 -8.88 -12.80
CA TYR A 55 7.17 -7.60 -12.10
C TYR A 55 7.92 -6.51 -12.87
N VAL A 56 9.14 -6.80 -13.34
CA VAL A 56 9.96 -5.84 -14.10
C VAL A 56 9.26 -5.44 -15.40
N ILE A 57 8.66 -6.37 -16.12
CA ILE A 57 7.89 -6.06 -17.35
C ILE A 57 6.71 -5.14 -17.03
N LEU A 58 5.92 -5.45 -15.99
CA LEU A 58 4.79 -4.61 -15.59
C LEU A 58 5.26 -3.20 -15.18
N LEU A 59 6.36 -3.10 -14.44
CA LEU A 59 6.93 -1.82 -14.02
C LEU A 59 7.42 -1.00 -15.24
N LEU A 60 8.15 -1.62 -16.17
CA LEU A 60 8.60 -0.96 -17.41
C LEU A 60 7.44 -0.52 -18.28
N LEU A 61 6.37 -1.32 -18.38
CA LEU A 61 5.14 -0.92 -19.06
C LEU A 61 4.48 0.28 -18.37
N LEU A 62 4.43 0.31 -17.04
CA LEU A 62 3.86 1.43 -16.29
C LEU A 62 4.66 2.72 -16.55
N PHE A 63 6.00 2.65 -16.53
CA PHE A 63 6.87 3.77 -16.91
C PHE A 63 6.67 4.20 -18.37
N THR A 64 6.56 3.25 -19.29
CA THR A 64 6.33 3.53 -20.71
C THR A 64 5.03 4.30 -20.89
N PHE A 65 3.92 3.83 -20.31
CA PHE A 65 2.63 4.52 -20.41
C PHE A 65 2.62 5.86 -19.69
N TYR A 66 3.33 6.01 -18.56
CA TYR A 66 3.54 7.30 -17.91
C TYR A 66 4.20 8.32 -18.85
N PHE A 67 5.32 7.97 -19.51
CA PHE A 67 5.99 8.88 -20.44
C PHE A 67 5.13 9.19 -21.68
N LEU A 68 4.34 8.23 -22.16
CA LEU A 68 3.40 8.46 -23.26
C LEU A 68 2.23 9.38 -22.84
N LEU A 69 1.79 9.32 -21.58
CA LEU A 69 0.77 10.21 -21.03
C LEU A 69 1.25 11.64 -20.88
N LYS A 70 2.54 11.88 -20.62
CA LYS A 70 3.13 13.22 -20.47
C LYS A 70 2.86 14.14 -21.67
N ASN A 71 2.72 13.55 -22.86
CA ASN A 71 2.48 14.28 -24.11
C ASN A 71 0.99 14.54 -24.39
N LYS A 72 0.07 14.06 -23.53
CA LYS A 72 -1.38 14.24 -23.71
C LYS A 72 -1.85 15.54 -23.05
N LYS A 73 -2.60 16.34 -23.81
CA LYS A 73 -3.29 17.54 -23.32
C LYS A 73 -4.65 17.16 -22.73
N ASN A 74 -5.16 18.00 -21.82
CA ASN A 74 -6.53 17.95 -21.28
C ASN A 74 -6.88 16.67 -20.46
N VAL A 75 -5.91 16.13 -19.74
CA VAL A 75 -6.12 15.02 -18.80
C VAL A 75 -6.68 15.59 -17.48
N ASN A 76 -7.81 15.06 -16.99
CA ASN A 76 -8.35 15.44 -15.67
C ASN A 76 -7.59 14.67 -14.57
N ILE A 77 -6.54 15.30 -14.03
CA ILE A 77 -5.56 14.66 -13.14
C ILE A 77 -6.26 14.08 -11.90
N PHE A 78 -7.03 14.91 -11.20
CA PHE A 78 -7.72 14.50 -9.98
C PHE A 78 -8.68 13.30 -10.18
N LYS A 79 -9.49 13.30 -11.25
CA LYS A 79 -10.41 12.19 -11.53
C LYS A 79 -9.67 10.87 -11.71
N ILE A 80 -8.49 10.90 -12.31
CA ILE A 80 -7.71 9.69 -12.57
C ILE A 80 -6.97 9.27 -11.30
N ALA A 81 -6.46 10.23 -10.53
CA ALA A 81 -5.90 9.98 -9.21
C ALA A 81 -6.92 9.27 -8.29
N LEU A 82 -8.20 9.64 -8.36
CA LEU A 82 -9.27 8.94 -7.65
C LEU A 82 -9.41 7.48 -8.10
N ILE A 83 -9.37 7.20 -9.41
CA ILE A 83 -9.43 5.83 -9.94
C ILE A 83 -8.19 5.03 -9.48
N ILE A 84 -7.01 5.64 -9.50
CA ILE A 84 -5.76 5.03 -9.01
C ILE A 84 -5.92 4.66 -7.53
N VAL A 85 -6.43 5.55 -6.69
CA VAL A 85 -6.68 5.25 -5.27
C VAL A 85 -7.63 4.06 -5.13
N LEU A 86 -8.76 4.08 -5.83
CA LEU A 86 -9.74 2.98 -5.78
C LEU A 86 -9.13 1.62 -6.18
N ILE A 87 -8.28 1.60 -7.22
CA ILE A 87 -7.55 0.40 -7.63
C ILE A 87 -6.56 -0.04 -6.54
N SER A 88 -5.84 0.92 -5.94
CA SER A 88 -4.81 0.65 -4.93
C SER A 88 -5.36 0.11 -3.61
N LEU A 89 -6.64 0.37 -3.28
CA LEU A 89 -7.28 -0.18 -2.07
C LEU A 89 -7.25 -1.71 -2.04
N PHE A 90 -7.23 -2.34 -3.21
CA PHE A 90 -7.18 -3.79 -3.36
C PHE A 90 -5.76 -4.33 -3.53
N SER A 91 -4.72 -3.54 -3.26
CA SER A 91 -3.32 -3.99 -3.39
C SER A 91 -2.74 -4.51 -2.08
N TYR A 92 -1.76 -5.41 -2.16
CA TYR A 92 -0.98 -5.93 -1.05
C TYR A 92 0.40 -5.24 -0.99
N PRO A 93 0.87 -4.76 0.18
CA PRO A 93 2.22 -4.17 0.30
C PRO A 93 3.27 -5.28 0.25
N PHE A 94 3.93 -5.42 -0.91
CA PHE A 94 4.74 -6.59 -1.23
C PHE A 94 6.24 -6.32 -1.27
N LEU A 95 6.68 -5.07 -1.43
CA LEU A 95 8.11 -4.72 -1.44
C LEU A 95 8.64 -4.35 -0.06
N SER A 96 7.77 -3.92 0.86
CA SER A 96 8.12 -3.63 2.25
C SER A 96 7.13 -4.26 3.23
N ARG A 97 7.61 -4.47 4.46
CA ARG A 97 6.81 -4.92 5.61
C ARG A 97 6.38 -3.76 6.52
N ASP A 98 6.81 -2.54 6.21
CA ASP A 98 6.54 -1.33 6.99
C ASP A 98 5.06 -1.11 7.27
N PHE A 99 4.21 -1.31 6.26
CA PHE A 99 2.77 -1.16 6.40
C PHE A 99 2.21 -1.96 7.58
N PHE A 100 2.60 -3.23 7.71
CA PHE A 100 2.14 -4.08 8.82
C PHE A 100 2.68 -3.60 10.18
N ASN A 101 3.88 -3.04 10.20
CA ASN A 101 4.41 -2.42 11.41
C ASN A 101 3.60 -1.17 11.77
N TYR A 102 3.26 -0.29 10.82
CA TYR A 102 2.41 0.88 11.10
C TYR A 102 1.05 0.51 11.70
N LEU A 103 0.43 -0.55 11.16
CA LEU A 103 -0.82 -1.10 11.71
C LEU A 103 -0.66 -1.52 13.17
N PHE A 104 0.40 -2.28 13.46
CA PHE A 104 0.62 -2.81 14.80
C PHE A 104 1.09 -1.72 15.78
N ASP A 105 1.96 -0.81 15.35
CA ASP A 105 2.45 0.33 16.15
C ASP A 105 1.29 1.20 16.64
N ALA A 106 0.33 1.50 15.75
CA ALA A 106 -0.90 2.19 16.14
C ALA A 106 -1.77 1.35 17.07
N ARG A 107 -1.88 0.03 16.81
CA ARG A 107 -2.67 -0.93 17.61
C ARG A 107 -2.17 -1.04 19.05
N ILE A 108 -0.86 -0.97 19.29
CA ILE A 108 -0.28 -0.98 20.64
C ILE A 108 -0.92 0.13 21.50
N PHE A 109 -1.16 1.30 20.92
CA PHE A 109 -1.88 2.36 21.61
C PHE A 109 -3.40 2.15 21.62
N THR A 110 -4.01 1.97 20.46
CA THR A 110 -5.48 2.04 20.32
C THR A 110 -6.23 0.81 20.83
N PHE A 111 -5.60 -0.37 20.81
CA PHE A 111 -6.20 -1.63 21.26
C PHE A 111 -5.66 -2.07 22.62
N TYR A 112 -4.36 -1.92 22.86
CA TYR A 112 -3.71 -2.35 24.10
C TYR A 112 -3.57 -1.25 25.16
N GLY A 113 -3.77 0.03 24.80
CA GLY A 113 -3.59 1.15 25.73
C GLY A 113 -2.14 1.32 26.19
N LYS A 114 -1.16 0.85 25.39
CA LYS A 114 0.27 0.88 25.71
C LYS A 114 1.00 1.89 24.83
N ASN A 115 2.18 2.32 25.30
CA ASN A 115 3.01 3.25 24.56
C ASN A 115 3.91 2.48 23.55
N PRO A 116 3.77 2.68 22.22
CA PRO A 116 4.59 1.99 21.22
C PRO A 116 6.06 2.44 21.18
N TYR A 117 6.43 3.51 21.89
CA TYR A 117 7.84 3.85 22.12
C TYR A 117 8.50 2.97 23.19
N VAL A 118 7.70 2.29 24.02
CA VAL A 118 8.17 1.44 25.13
C VAL A 118 7.93 -0.03 24.83
N TYR A 119 6.76 -0.35 24.25
CA TYR A 119 6.36 -1.71 23.92
C TYR A 119 6.53 -1.99 22.43
N LYS A 120 6.96 -3.21 22.12
CA LYS A 120 7.16 -3.73 20.77
C LYS A 120 6.13 -4.82 20.45
N PRO A 121 5.90 -5.19 19.18
CA PRO A 121 4.96 -6.24 18.85
C PRO A 121 5.22 -7.58 19.56
N ALA A 122 6.49 -7.96 19.74
CA ALA A 122 6.87 -9.20 20.42
C ALA A 122 6.47 -9.26 21.91
N ASP A 123 6.07 -8.15 22.54
CA ASP A 123 5.56 -8.15 23.91
C ASP A 123 4.10 -8.66 23.99
N PHE A 124 3.43 -8.85 22.85
CA PHE A 124 2.03 -9.27 22.74
C PHE A 124 1.92 -10.67 22.10
N LEU A 125 2.61 -11.67 22.65
CA LEU A 125 2.77 -13.02 22.06
C LEU A 125 1.47 -13.75 21.68
N SER A 126 0.35 -13.42 22.33
CA SER A 126 -0.96 -14.00 22.03
C SER A 126 -1.70 -13.29 20.88
N ASP A 127 -1.16 -12.20 20.32
CA ASP A 127 -1.81 -11.49 19.22
C ASP A 127 -1.67 -12.27 17.91
N PRO A 128 -2.78 -12.62 17.23
CA PRO A 128 -2.75 -13.41 16.01
C PRO A 128 -2.09 -12.70 14.82
N TRP A 129 -1.87 -11.38 14.87
CA TRP A 129 -1.24 -10.60 13.80
C TRP A 129 0.26 -10.87 13.74
N LEU A 130 0.89 -11.30 14.84
CA LEU A 130 2.32 -11.62 14.87
C LEU A 130 2.72 -12.69 13.86
N ARG A 131 1.79 -13.56 13.44
CA ARG A 131 2.05 -14.66 12.50
C ARG A 131 2.53 -14.20 11.11
N PHE A 132 2.18 -12.98 10.68
CA PHE A 132 2.57 -12.42 9.39
C PHE A 132 3.42 -11.14 9.53
N MET A 133 3.80 -10.77 10.76
CA MET A 133 4.69 -9.65 11.02
C MET A 133 6.15 -10.08 10.93
N HIS A 134 7.01 -9.13 10.54
CA HIS A 134 8.44 -9.38 10.38
C HIS A 134 9.28 -8.61 11.42
N TRP A 135 8.98 -7.33 11.69
CA TRP A 135 9.77 -6.51 12.62
C TRP A 135 9.13 -6.44 14.00
N THR A 136 8.99 -7.58 14.65
CA THR A 136 8.33 -7.68 15.96
C THR A 136 9.23 -7.28 17.13
N HIS A 137 10.53 -7.18 16.92
CA HIS A 137 11.54 -7.01 17.96
C HIS A 137 11.85 -5.56 18.35
N ARG A 138 11.34 -4.57 17.59
CA ARG A 138 11.65 -3.15 17.78
C ARG A 138 10.45 -2.36 18.31
N THR A 139 10.72 -1.27 19.01
CA THR A 139 9.73 -0.22 19.31
C THR A 139 9.59 0.74 18.13
N TYR A 140 8.64 1.67 18.23
CA TYR A 140 8.38 2.65 17.18
C TYR A 140 9.60 3.56 16.93
N PRO A 141 10.11 3.64 15.70
CA PRO A 141 11.39 4.34 15.42
C PRO A 141 11.21 5.78 14.92
N TYR A 142 9.99 6.22 14.60
CA TYR A 142 9.74 7.50 13.94
C TYR A 142 9.31 8.58 14.94
N GLY A 143 9.22 9.83 14.48
CA GLY A 143 8.67 10.93 15.27
C GLY A 143 7.15 10.79 15.53
N PRO A 144 6.60 11.50 16.53
CA PRO A 144 5.25 11.28 17.02
C PRO A 144 4.13 11.69 16.07
N VAL A 145 4.39 12.59 15.12
CA VAL A 145 3.36 13.14 14.23
C VAL A 145 2.70 12.03 13.41
N PHE A 146 3.49 11.21 12.73
CA PHE A 146 2.96 10.13 11.91
C PHE A 146 2.23 9.07 12.75
N LEU A 147 2.75 8.73 13.94
CA LEU A 147 2.10 7.81 14.86
C LEU A 147 0.71 8.29 15.26
N VAL A 148 0.58 9.54 15.70
CA VAL A 148 -0.71 10.11 16.14
C VAL A 148 -1.73 10.11 14.99
N LEU A 149 -1.30 10.42 13.77
CA LEU A 149 -2.15 10.34 12.59
C LEU A 149 -2.68 8.91 12.35
N THR A 150 -1.84 7.89 12.54
CA THR A 150 -2.24 6.48 12.36
C THR A 150 -3.22 5.96 13.41
N PHE A 151 -3.45 6.68 14.51
CA PHE A 151 -4.47 6.32 15.50
C PHE A 151 -5.88 6.41 14.93
N ILE A 152 -6.13 7.31 13.98
CA ILE A 152 -7.47 7.48 13.37
C ILE A 152 -7.92 6.18 12.66
N PRO A 153 -7.21 5.67 11.63
CA PRO A 153 -7.62 4.43 10.96
C PRO A 153 -7.54 3.21 11.90
N SER A 154 -6.65 3.25 12.90
CA SER A 154 -6.52 2.16 13.88
C SER A 154 -7.71 2.08 14.84
N LEU A 155 -8.21 3.20 15.38
CA LEU A 155 -9.41 3.24 16.22
C LEU A 155 -10.66 2.79 15.45
N LEU A 156 -10.82 3.27 14.22
CA LEU A 156 -11.93 2.88 13.33
C LEU A 156 -11.93 1.39 13.01
N SER A 157 -10.78 0.71 13.12
CA SER A 157 -10.68 -0.73 12.87
C SER A 157 -11.31 -1.61 13.95
N PHE A 158 -11.58 -1.06 15.15
CA PHE A 158 -12.03 -1.81 16.32
C PHE A 158 -11.17 -3.05 16.62
N GLY A 159 -9.86 -2.95 16.36
CA GLY A 159 -8.92 -4.06 16.56
C GLY A 159 -9.05 -5.20 15.54
N LYS A 160 -9.84 -5.06 14.48
CA LYS A 160 -9.99 -6.08 13.42
C LYS A 160 -9.00 -5.83 12.29
N PHE A 161 -8.24 -6.86 11.92
CA PHE A 161 -7.18 -6.75 10.92
C PHE A 161 -7.67 -6.24 9.55
N ILE A 162 -8.75 -6.83 9.03
CA ILE A 162 -9.27 -6.46 7.70
C ILE A 162 -9.71 -5.00 7.64
N LEU A 163 -10.30 -4.49 8.73
CA LEU A 163 -10.72 -3.10 8.84
C LEU A 163 -9.51 -2.19 8.98
N ALA A 164 -8.51 -2.57 9.78
CA ALA A 164 -7.26 -1.81 9.91
C ALA A 164 -6.54 -1.71 8.56
N PHE A 165 -6.40 -2.83 7.85
CA PHE A 165 -5.81 -2.88 6.51
C PHE A 165 -6.52 -1.91 5.56
N LEU A 166 -7.86 -1.98 5.49
CA LEU A 166 -8.65 -1.13 4.60
C LEU A 166 -8.59 0.35 5.00
N PHE A 167 -8.76 0.68 6.27
CA PHE A 167 -8.78 2.07 6.72
C PHE A 167 -7.40 2.73 6.61
N PHE A 168 -6.30 2.01 6.83
CA PHE A 168 -4.97 2.54 6.55
C PHE A 168 -4.77 2.78 5.04
N LYS A 169 -5.19 1.85 4.17
CA LYS A 169 -5.15 2.05 2.70
C LYS A 169 -5.94 3.30 2.28
N ILE A 170 -7.16 3.47 2.81
CA ILE A 170 -7.98 4.67 2.59
C ILE A 170 -7.26 5.92 3.09
N PHE A 171 -6.64 5.87 4.27
CA PHE A 171 -5.92 6.98 4.86
C PHE A 171 -4.79 7.49 3.95
N TRP A 172 -3.95 6.59 3.42
CA TRP A 172 -2.93 6.96 2.44
C TRP A 172 -3.54 7.52 1.15
N GLY A 173 -4.63 6.92 0.67
CA GLY A 173 -5.37 7.42 -0.48
C GLY A 173 -5.90 8.84 -0.30
N ILE A 174 -6.36 9.21 0.90
CA ILE A 174 -6.81 10.57 1.21
C ILE A 174 -5.65 11.56 1.13
N PHE A 175 -4.52 11.29 1.80
CA PHE A 175 -3.34 12.18 1.75
C PHE A 175 -2.83 12.35 0.33
N TYR A 176 -2.75 11.26 -0.44
CA TYR A 176 -2.40 11.32 -1.85
C TYR A 176 -3.35 12.22 -2.67
N LEU A 177 -4.67 12.09 -2.49
CA LEU A 177 -5.64 12.93 -3.21
C LEU A 177 -5.56 14.40 -2.79
N LEU A 178 -5.33 14.68 -1.51
CA LEU A 178 -5.09 16.04 -1.02
C LEU A 178 -3.86 16.65 -1.68
N ALA A 179 -2.75 15.91 -1.73
CA ALA A 179 -1.53 16.34 -2.40
C ALA A 179 -1.78 16.64 -3.89
N VAL A 180 -2.44 15.73 -4.62
CA VAL A 180 -2.80 15.94 -6.03
C VAL A 180 -3.67 17.19 -6.19
N TYR A 181 -4.67 17.38 -5.33
CA TYR A 181 -5.57 18.53 -5.38
C TYR A 181 -4.85 19.86 -5.17
N PHE A 182 -3.98 19.96 -4.15
CA PHE A 182 -3.23 21.18 -3.87
C PHE A 182 -2.17 21.44 -4.93
N LEU A 183 -1.46 20.40 -5.39
CA LEU A 183 -0.49 20.53 -6.47
C LEU A 183 -1.16 20.97 -7.78
N GLU A 184 -2.36 20.50 -8.09
CA GLU A 184 -3.06 20.89 -9.33
C GLU A 184 -3.43 22.38 -9.34
N LYS A 185 -3.65 22.97 -8.15
CA LYS A 185 -3.84 24.43 -7.99
C LYS A 185 -2.55 25.23 -8.14
N LEU A 186 -1.40 24.64 -7.78
CA LEU A 186 -0.10 25.30 -7.84
C LEU A 186 0.52 25.18 -9.24
N ASP A 187 0.72 23.96 -9.71
CA ASP A 187 1.26 23.67 -11.04
C ASP A 187 0.78 22.30 -11.53
N LYS A 188 0.02 22.32 -12.63
CA LYS A 188 -0.51 21.10 -13.27
C LYS A 188 0.58 20.12 -13.72
N LYS A 189 1.78 20.59 -14.06
CA LYS A 189 2.91 19.72 -14.44
C LYS A 189 3.44 18.97 -13.22
N ILE A 190 3.56 19.65 -12.08
CA ILE A 190 4.01 19.02 -10.82
C ILE A 190 2.94 18.02 -10.36
N ALA A 191 1.67 18.43 -10.38
CA ALA A 191 0.55 17.53 -10.07
C ALA A 191 0.52 16.28 -10.95
N PHE A 192 0.79 16.43 -12.26
CA PHE A 192 0.87 15.31 -13.19
C PHE A 192 2.00 14.34 -12.80
N VAL A 193 3.20 14.86 -12.50
CA VAL A 193 4.32 14.02 -12.07
C VAL A 193 3.94 13.30 -10.78
N PHE A 194 3.47 14.02 -9.77
CA PHE A 194 3.09 13.41 -8.49
C PHE A 194 2.00 12.34 -8.66
N ALA A 195 0.96 12.63 -9.44
CA ALA A 195 -0.20 11.75 -9.60
C ALA A 195 0.06 10.51 -10.47
N PHE A 196 1.08 10.51 -11.33
CA PHE A 196 1.27 9.43 -12.30
C PHE A 196 2.67 8.80 -12.28
N HIS A 197 3.61 9.34 -11.51
CA HIS A 197 4.95 8.77 -11.46
C HIS A 197 4.91 7.35 -10.86
N PRO A 198 5.37 6.32 -11.60
CA PRO A 198 5.24 4.92 -11.17
C PRO A 198 5.81 4.62 -9.79
N LEU A 199 6.93 5.26 -9.42
CA LEU A 199 7.53 5.11 -8.08
C LEU A 199 6.60 5.58 -6.96
N ILE A 200 5.90 6.70 -7.14
CA ILE A 200 4.96 7.24 -6.14
C ILE A 200 3.77 6.30 -6.00
N LEU A 201 3.29 5.74 -7.12
CA LEU A 201 2.17 4.80 -7.11
C LEU A 201 2.54 3.47 -6.43
N VAL A 202 3.70 2.91 -6.76
CA VAL A 202 4.15 1.63 -6.19
C VAL A 202 4.55 1.79 -4.72
N GLU A 203 5.47 2.69 -4.40
CA GLU A 203 5.95 2.82 -3.02
C GLU A 203 4.97 3.54 -2.11
N GLY A 204 4.29 4.57 -2.63
CA GLY A 204 3.35 5.37 -1.86
C GLY A 204 1.98 4.72 -1.69
N LEU A 205 1.38 4.16 -2.74
CA LEU A 205 -0.01 3.64 -2.64
C LEU A 205 -0.09 2.11 -2.49
N ILE A 206 0.80 1.36 -3.12
CA ILE A 206 0.81 -0.10 -2.98
C ILE A 206 1.52 -0.54 -1.70
N ASN A 207 2.74 -0.03 -1.45
CA ASN A 207 3.49 -0.38 -0.24
C ASN A 207 3.17 0.52 0.97
N ASN A 208 2.53 1.67 0.74
CA ASN A 208 2.11 2.60 1.79
C ASN A 208 3.26 3.04 2.70
N HIS A 209 4.41 3.38 2.09
CA HIS A 209 5.47 4.06 2.81
C HIS A 209 4.98 5.38 3.39
N ASN A 210 5.44 5.71 4.60
CA ASN A 210 5.02 6.90 5.34
C ASN A 210 5.53 8.20 4.69
N ASP A 211 6.59 8.12 3.87
CA ASP A 211 7.10 9.22 3.04
C ASP A 211 6.01 9.87 2.21
N LEU A 212 5.03 9.11 1.71
CA LEU A 212 3.92 9.67 0.95
C LEU A 212 3.13 10.68 1.78
N ILE A 213 2.84 10.35 3.04
CA ILE A 213 2.13 11.26 3.96
C ILE A 213 3.04 12.45 4.30
N GLY A 214 4.34 12.21 4.48
CA GLY A 214 5.31 13.29 4.72
C GLY A 214 5.44 14.28 3.56
N LEU A 215 5.18 13.84 2.32
CA LEU A 215 5.23 14.65 1.09
C LEU A 215 3.87 15.26 0.68
N SER A 216 2.77 14.87 1.32
CA SER A 216 1.40 15.26 0.96
C SER A 216 0.91 16.48 1.72
#